data_AF-A0A432XPM2-F1
#
_entry.id   AF-A0A432XPM2-F1
#
_cell.length_a   1.000
_cell.length_b   1.000
_cell.length_c   1.000
_cell.angle_alpha   90.00
_cell.angle_beta   90.00
_cell.angle_gamma   90.00
#
_symmetry.space_group_name_H-M   'P 1'
#
loop_
_entity.id
_entity.type
_entity.pdbx_description
1 polymer ?
#
loop_
_entity_poly.entity_id
_entity_poly.type
_entity_poly.pdbx_seq_one_letter_code
_entity_poly.pdbx_strand_id
1 'polypeptide(L)'
;MFIACTPVSYTADAKPTVTWSGVGFSGDWGSRAEIYPHTSSYFCTTQPCDASNSIEIWARERLLDSGALNESNFTLKLGLIDEDALDKVGLALAIANESVVIEELSVGGKVSYLTNYSIAGSSLFFDLASKKLIYSVPLITRYTTVYDSKPDTQEQQTVFQSMLQNDSLGINFFDEMAERLAKVEFQAEPTAYLKITAASFSDDVRENFSEQFNFGAAQRFLATYFENVFVKETGYALIPNAVGHAVGNKIATRLPSGDLTIELPDPGYTMTVNVAKLLFQRKPGNGSDSFCWAARVQWQLHELVFGEETVGSTDLKNVNCAVVGHDSILSHDAEYMKLIMGMLEKYAKQFKTQDANWINKYTDNPKHTRAAIKKLNEVFAQ
;
A
#
# COMPACT_ATOMS: atom_id res chain seq x y z
N MET A 1 64.04 7.87 1.65
CA MET A 1 63.01 7.36 2.58
C MET A 1 61.66 7.72 1.98
N PHE A 2 61.05 6.80 1.24
CA PHE A 2 59.72 6.98 0.65
C PHE A 2 58.72 6.28 1.56
N ILE A 3 57.79 7.04 2.14
CA ILE A 3 56.68 6.51 2.92
C ILE A 3 55.65 6.00 1.91
N ALA A 4 55.56 4.68 1.77
CA ALA A 4 54.52 4.04 1.00
C ALA A 4 53.21 4.08 1.81
N CYS A 5 52.25 4.87 1.34
CA CYS A 5 50.90 4.88 1.89
C CYS A 5 50.13 3.72 1.24
N THR A 6 49.88 2.65 2.00
CA THR A 6 49.03 1.54 1.56
C THR A 6 47.56 2.00 1.61
N PRO A 7 46.77 1.82 0.54
CA PRO A 7 45.36 2.11 0.56
C PRO A 7 44.66 1.17 1.55
N VAL A 8 43.89 1.76 2.46
CA VAL A 8 42.95 1.04 3.32
C VAL A 8 41.89 0.43 2.40
N SER A 9 41.88 -0.90 2.28
CA SER A 9 40.78 -1.62 1.64
C SER A 9 39.54 -1.46 2.52
N TYR A 10 38.50 -0.80 1.99
CA TYR A 10 37.17 -0.81 2.58
C TYR A 10 36.67 -2.26 2.59
N THR A 11 36.48 -2.82 3.79
CA THR A 11 35.70 -4.05 3.97
C THR A 11 34.29 -3.81 3.43
N ALA A 12 33.79 -4.74 2.61
CA ALA A 12 32.39 -4.76 2.21
C ALA A 12 31.52 -4.71 3.48
N ASP A 13 30.63 -3.72 3.55
CA ASP A 13 29.75 -3.54 4.71
C ASP A 13 28.90 -4.81 4.88
N ALA A 14 28.91 -5.38 6.08
CA ALA A 14 28.14 -6.58 6.37
C ALA A 14 26.64 -6.22 6.34
N LYS A 15 25.84 -6.96 5.57
CA LYS A 15 24.39 -6.74 5.50
C LYS A 15 23.78 -6.77 6.92
N PRO A 16 22.93 -5.80 7.31
CA PRO A 16 22.25 -5.84 8.60
C PRO A 16 21.43 -7.13 8.74
N THR A 17 21.41 -7.68 9.95
CA THR A 17 20.54 -8.80 10.26
C THR A 17 19.15 -8.31 10.67
N VAL A 18 18.11 -8.97 10.15
CA VAL A 18 16.72 -8.71 10.46
C VAL A 18 16.07 -10.00 10.94
N THR A 19 15.38 -9.95 12.08
CA THR A 19 14.73 -11.13 12.69
C THR A 19 13.24 -11.16 12.40
N TRP A 20 12.77 -12.23 11.75
CA TRP A 20 11.34 -12.44 11.53
C TRP A 20 10.59 -12.61 12.85
N SER A 21 9.59 -11.77 13.06
CA SER A 21 8.78 -11.73 14.28
C SER A 21 7.41 -12.41 14.11
N GLY A 22 6.89 -12.48 12.87
CA GLY A 22 5.64 -13.17 12.54
C GLY A 22 4.65 -12.34 11.73
N VAL A 23 3.53 -12.96 11.41
CA VAL A 23 2.33 -12.34 10.83
C VAL A 23 1.29 -12.10 11.90
N GLY A 24 0.71 -10.91 11.90
CA GLY A 24 -0.39 -10.55 12.75
C GLY A 24 -1.40 -9.65 12.05
N PHE A 25 -2.50 -9.42 12.76
CA PHE A 25 -3.52 -8.46 12.36
C PHE A 25 -3.27 -7.15 13.10
N SER A 26 -3.34 -6.04 12.39
CA SER A 26 -3.31 -4.73 13.02
C SER A 26 -4.67 -4.52 13.69
N GLY A 27 -4.68 -4.15 14.95
CA GLY A 27 -5.92 -3.74 15.57
C GLY A 27 -6.25 -4.20 16.96
N ASP A 28 -7.46 -3.82 17.39
CA ASP A 28 -8.09 -4.53 18.50
C ASP A 28 -8.39 -5.96 18.06
N TRP A 29 -7.77 -6.92 18.73
CA TRP A 29 -7.94 -8.34 18.49
C TRP A 29 -9.40 -8.80 18.65
N GLY A 30 -10.17 -8.11 19.50
CA GLY A 30 -11.59 -8.38 19.74
C GLY A 30 -12.46 -8.20 18.49
N SER A 31 -12.17 -7.19 17.67
CA SER A 31 -12.95 -6.83 16.47
C SER A 31 -12.51 -7.57 15.20
N ARG A 32 -11.54 -8.47 15.27
CA ARG A 32 -10.90 -9.05 14.06
C ARG A 32 -11.88 -9.80 13.15
N ALA A 33 -12.93 -10.43 13.68
CA ALA A 33 -13.88 -11.19 12.85
C ALA A 33 -14.76 -10.25 11.99
N GLU A 34 -14.94 -9.00 12.41
CA GLU A 34 -15.65 -7.98 11.64
C GLU A 34 -14.73 -7.30 10.61
N ILE A 35 -13.48 -7.06 10.99
CA ILE A 35 -12.51 -6.34 10.16
C ILE A 35 -11.83 -7.27 9.14
N TYR A 36 -11.65 -8.54 9.53
CA TYR A 36 -10.97 -9.58 8.78
C TYR A 36 -11.80 -10.89 8.72
N PRO A 37 -13.06 -10.84 8.22
CA PRO A 37 -13.98 -11.98 8.22
C PRO A 37 -13.45 -13.25 7.55
N HIS A 38 -12.55 -13.14 6.58
CA HIS A 38 -12.00 -14.27 5.84
C HIS A 38 -10.59 -14.64 6.33
N THR A 39 -9.66 -13.67 6.39
CA THR A 39 -8.25 -13.99 6.62
C THR A 39 -7.93 -14.32 8.08
N SER A 40 -8.69 -13.80 9.05
CA SER A 40 -8.44 -14.08 10.48
C SER A 40 -8.66 -15.54 10.88
N SER A 41 -9.43 -16.30 10.09
CA SER A 41 -9.66 -17.73 10.29
C SER A 41 -8.39 -18.58 10.12
N TYR A 42 -7.37 -18.04 9.45
CA TYR A 42 -6.07 -18.67 9.23
C TYR A 42 -5.03 -18.30 10.29
N PHE A 43 -5.42 -17.55 11.33
CA PHE A 43 -4.52 -17.20 12.42
C PHE A 43 -4.28 -18.40 13.34
N CYS A 44 -3.02 -18.66 13.65
CA CYS A 44 -2.63 -19.72 14.55
C CYS A 44 -2.85 -19.31 16.02
N THR A 45 -3.85 -19.89 16.68
CA THR A 45 -4.17 -19.63 18.09
C THR A 45 -3.52 -20.62 19.05
N THR A 46 -3.01 -21.75 18.55
CA THR A 46 -2.39 -22.82 19.33
C THR A 46 -1.10 -23.30 18.67
N GLN A 47 -0.05 -23.53 19.45
CA GLN A 47 1.22 -24.08 18.96
C GLN A 47 1.28 -25.61 19.17
N PRO A 48 1.82 -26.40 18.21
CA PRO A 48 2.31 -25.97 16.90
C PRO A 48 1.17 -25.62 15.93
N CYS A 49 1.43 -24.68 15.01
CA CYS A 49 0.47 -24.29 13.98
C CYS A 49 0.24 -25.41 12.95
N ASP A 50 -0.99 -25.53 12.45
CA ASP A 50 -1.32 -26.42 11.33
C ASP A 50 -0.86 -25.79 10.01
N ALA A 51 0.09 -26.43 9.33
CA ALA A 51 0.62 -25.96 8.04
C ALA A 51 -0.45 -25.83 6.96
N SER A 52 -1.52 -26.62 7.04
CA SER A 52 -2.61 -26.55 6.07
C SER A 52 -3.52 -25.33 6.25
N ASN A 53 -3.44 -24.63 7.39
CA ASN A 53 -4.36 -23.56 7.77
C ASN A 53 -3.69 -22.45 8.61
N SER A 54 -2.44 -22.09 8.30
CA SER A 54 -1.68 -21.11 9.07
C SER A 54 -1.05 -20.05 8.18
N ILE A 55 -1.51 -18.81 8.37
CA ILE A 55 -0.99 -17.63 7.70
C ILE A 55 0.50 -17.37 8.01
N GLU A 56 0.95 -17.73 9.22
CA GLU A 56 2.34 -17.65 9.63
C GLU A 56 3.21 -18.62 8.83
N ILE A 57 2.75 -19.86 8.67
CA ILE A 57 3.49 -20.88 7.92
C ILE A 57 3.57 -20.50 6.46
N TRP A 58 2.45 -20.10 5.84
CA TRP A 58 2.43 -19.68 4.43
C TRP A 58 3.36 -18.49 4.16
N ALA A 59 3.35 -17.47 5.03
CA ALA A 59 4.25 -16.34 4.88
C ALA A 59 5.73 -16.74 5.01
N ARG A 60 6.05 -17.57 6.01
CA ARG A 60 7.42 -18.02 6.27
C ARG A 60 7.96 -18.89 5.14
N GLU A 61 7.16 -19.82 4.63
CA GLU A 61 7.51 -20.65 3.49
C GLU A 61 7.79 -19.80 2.25
N ARG A 62 6.92 -18.83 1.92
CA ARG A 62 7.16 -17.93 0.78
C ARG A 62 8.41 -17.06 0.93
N LEU A 63 8.70 -16.56 2.13
CA LEU A 63 9.93 -15.82 2.38
C LEU A 63 11.18 -16.66 2.17
N LEU A 64 11.13 -17.96 2.48
CA LEU A 64 12.24 -18.89 2.28
C LEU A 64 12.37 -19.38 0.84
N ASP A 65 11.25 -19.75 0.22
CA ASP A 65 11.23 -20.46 -1.06
C ASP A 65 11.35 -19.52 -2.26
N SER A 66 10.94 -18.25 -2.13
CA SER A 66 10.96 -17.29 -3.24
C SER A 66 12.37 -17.03 -3.79
N GLY A 67 13.42 -17.25 -2.99
CA GLY A 67 14.80 -16.86 -3.30
C GLY A 67 15.00 -15.34 -3.46
N ALA A 68 13.93 -14.55 -3.41
CA ALA A 68 13.93 -13.11 -3.64
C ALA A 68 14.80 -12.38 -2.62
N LEU A 69 14.84 -12.89 -1.39
CA LEU A 69 15.65 -12.29 -0.32
C LEU A 69 17.15 -12.56 -0.44
N ASN A 70 17.61 -13.44 -1.33
CA ASN A 70 19.05 -13.66 -1.53
C ASN A 70 19.75 -12.40 -2.05
N GLU A 71 19.04 -11.58 -2.81
CA GLU A 71 19.52 -10.33 -3.38
C GLU A 71 19.24 -9.10 -2.50
N SER A 72 18.52 -9.27 -1.38
CA SER A 72 18.15 -8.13 -0.52
C SER A 72 19.36 -7.53 0.18
N ASN A 73 19.23 -6.29 0.64
CA ASN A 73 20.30 -5.60 1.38
C ASN A 73 20.39 -5.99 2.87
N PHE A 74 19.65 -7.00 3.32
CA PHE A 74 19.68 -7.49 4.71
C PHE A 74 19.73 -9.03 4.76
N THR A 75 20.11 -9.59 5.90
CA THR A 75 20.02 -11.04 6.13
C THR A 75 18.80 -11.33 7.00
N LEU A 76 17.84 -12.11 6.50
CA LEU A 76 16.69 -12.53 7.29
C LEU A 76 17.07 -13.74 8.16
N LYS A 77 16.89 -13.62 9.48
CA LYS A 77 16.94 -14.74 10.42
C LYS A 77 15.53 -15.14 10.81
N LEU A 78 15.30 -16.46 10.82
CA LEU A 78 14.08 -17.07 11.36
C LEU A 78 14.44 -17.75 12.68
N GLY A 79 13.65 -17.51 13.72
CA GLY A 79 13.86 -18.15 15.03
C GLY A 79 13.53 -17.22 16.19
N LEU A 80 13.83 -17.69 17.40
CA LEU A 80 13.70 -16.88 18.61
C LEU A 80 14.68 -15.70 18.53
N ILE A 81 14.20 -14.52 18.93
CA ILE A 81 15.05 -13.35 19.13
C ILE A 81 16.07 -13.73 20.21
N ASP A 82 17.34 -13.77 19.82
CA ASP A 82 18.44 -13.88 20.78
C ASP A 82 18.64 -12.49 21.38
N GLU A 83 18.22 -12.30 22.64
CA GLU A 83 18.31 -11.02 23.35
C GLU A 83 19.78 -10.57 23.54
N ASP A 84 20.74 -11.50 23.46
CA ASP A 84 22.18 -11.23 23.52
C ASP A 84 22.80 -11.03 22.13
N ALA A 85 22.08 -11.32 21.05
CA ALA A 85 22.57 -11.09 19.69
C ALA A 85 22.57 -9.59 19.36
N LEU A 86 23.56 -9.17 18.58
CA LEU A 86 23.67 -7.80 18.03
C LEU A 86 22.55 -7.43 17.06
N ASP A 87 21.55 -8.30 16.86
CA ASP A 87 20.45 -8.08 15.93
C ASP A 87 19.52 -7.01 16.50
N LYS A 88 19.55 -5.81 15.93
CA LYS A 88 18.74 -4.68 16.42
C LYS A 88 17.36 -4.58 15.77
N VAL A 89 17.10 -5.31 14.68
CA VAL A 89 15.93 -5.07 13.83
C VAL A 89 15.03 -6.30 13.73
N GLY A 90 13.75 -6.13 14.07
CA GLY A 90 12.68 -7.10 13.88
C GLY A 90 11.88 -6.79 12.62
N LEU A 91 11.30 -7.83 12.01
CA LEU A 91 10.38 -7.74 10.87
C LEU A 91 9.07 -8.43 11.21
N ALA A 92 7.99 -7.66 11.30
CA ALA A 92 6.64 -8.19 11.47
C ALA A 92 5.77 -7.84 10.26
N LEU A 93 4.86 -8.73 9.87
CA LEU A 93 3.81 -8.41 8.91
C LEU A 93 2.52 -8.09 9.65
N ALA A 94 1.97 -6.89 9.45
CA ALA A 94 0.68 -6.50 9.99
C ALA A 94 -0.36 -6.39 8.86
N ILE A 95 -1.33 -7.31 8.83
CA ILE A 95 -2.49 -7.22 7.94
C ILE A 95 -3.45 -6.17 8.51
N ALA A 96 -3.81 -5.19 7.69
CA ALA A 96 -4.51 -3.99 8.13
C ALA A 96 -5.90 -3.82 7.54
N ASN A 97 -6.19 -4.48 6.42
CA ASN A 97 -7.52 -4.49 5.84
C ASN A 97 -7.71 -5.72 4.95
N GLU A 98 -8.93 -6.21 4.89
CA GLU A 98 -9.43 -6.99 3.75
C GLU A 98 -10.73 -6.38 3.24
N SER A 99 -11.04 -6.57 1.96
CA SER A 99 -12.32 -6.10 1.42
C SER A 99 -12.78 -6.90 0.21
N VAL A 100 -14.10 -6.95 0.05
CA VAL A 100 -14.80 -7.47 -1.12
C VAL A 100 -15.72 -6.37 -1.64
N VAL A 101 -15.49 -5.95 -2.89
CA VAL A 101 -16.36 -4.99 -3.59
C VAL A 101 -17.03 -5.74 -4.74
N ILE A 102 -18.36 -5.76 -4.77
CA ILE A 102 -19.15 -6.45 -5.79
C ILE A 102 -19.96 -5.41 -6.55
N GLU A 103 -19.78 -5.37 -7.86
CA GLU A 103 -20.49 -4.46 -8.77
C GLU A 103 -21.32 -5.28 -9.75
N GLU A 104 -22.59 -4.92 -9.91
CA GLU A 104 -23.44 -5.49 -10.95
C GLU A 104 -23.15 -4.80 -12.28
N LEU A 105 -22.84 -5.60 -13.30
CA LEU A 105 -22.62 -5.16 -14.68
C LEU A 105 -23.76 -5.68 -15.56
N SER A 106 -24.38 -4.78 -16.32
CA SER A 106 -25.33 -5.13 -17.37
C SER A 106 -24.77 -4.73 -18.73
N VAL A 107 -24.36 -5.73 -19.52
CA VAL A 107 -23.80 -5.54 -20.86
C VAL A 107 -24.59 -6.41 -21.83
N GLY A 108 -25.29 -5.77 -22.78
CA GLY A 108 -26.10 -6.49 -23.77
C GLY A 108 -27.25 -7.29 -23.14
N GLY A 109 -27.81 -6.83 -22.01
CA GLY A 109 -28.90 -7.51 -21.30
C GLY A 109 -28.48 -8.71 -20.45
N LYS A 110 -27.18 -9.09 -20.43
CA LYS A 110 -26.65 -10.08 -19.50
C LYS A 110 -26.16 -9.39 -18.23
N VAL A 111 -26.67 -9.84 -17.09
CA VAL A 111 -26.19 -9.43 -15.77
C VAL A 111 -24.99 -10.30 -15.39
N SER A 112 -23.95 -9.67 -14.87
CA SER A 112 -22.77 -10.31 -14.28
C SER A 112 -22.28 -9.48 -13.10
N TYR A 113 -21.39 -10.04 -12.29
CA TYR A 113 -20.90 -9.41 -11.07
C TYR A 113 -19.38 -9.27 -11.14
N LEU A 114 -18.89 -8.04 -11.31
CA LEU A 114 -17.48 -7.73 -11.20
C LEU A 114 -17.13 -7.65 -9.71
N THR A 115 -16.29 -8.56 -9.24
CA THR A 115 -15.88 -8.61 -7.84
C THR A 115 -14.40 -8.32 -7.70
N ASN A 116 -14.05 -7.37 -6.83
CA ASN A 116 -12.69 -7.08 -6.41
C ASN A 116 -12.46 -7.58 -4.99
N TYR A 117 -11.45 -8.42 -4.81
CA TYR A 117 -10.95 -8.88 -3.52
C TYR A 117 -9.65 -8.15 -3.23
N SER A 118 -9.47 -7.65 -2.03
CA SER A 118 -8.21 -7.01 -1.63
C SER A 118 -7.76 -7.39 -0.24
N ILE A 119 -6.44 -7.56 -0.08
CA ILE A 119 -5.74 -7.66 1.19
C ILE A 119 -4.74 -6.52 1.22
N ALA A 120 -4.73 -5.74 2.31
CA ALA A 120 -3.73 -4.71 2.55
C ALA A 120 -3.08 -4.91 3.91
N GLY A 121 -1.80 -4.55 3.99
CA GLY A 121 -1.02 -4.65 5.21
C GLY A 121 0.31 -3.92 5.07
N SER A 122 1.23 -4.16 6.00
CA SER A 122 2.58 -3.62 5.93
C SER A 122 3.57 -4.56 6.58
N SER A 123 4.72 -4.76 5.92
CA SER A 123 5.90 -5.30 6.60
C SER A 123 6.56 -4.16 7.37
N LEU A 124 6.77 -4.36 8.67
CA LEU A 124 7.23 -3.36 9.62
C LEU A 124 8.60 -3.78 10.12
N PHE A 125 9.61 -2.97 9.79
CA PHE A 125 10.94 -3.05 10.39
C PHE A 125 10.92 -2.20 11.65
N PHE A 126 11.31 -2.77 12.78
CA PHE A 126 11.32 -2.06 14.06
C PHE A 126 12.54 -2.42 14.88
N ASP A 127 12.96 -1.51 15.75
CA ASP A 127 14.05 -1.76 16.68
C ASP A 127 13.57 -2.72 17.78
N LEU A 128 14.24 -3.86 17.97
CA LEU A 128 13.80 -4.91 18.90
C LEU A 128 13.82 -4.44 20.37
N ALA A 129 14.77 -3.58 20.73
CA ALA A 129 14.94 -3.11 22.10
C ALA A 129 13.93 -2.02 22.49
N SER A 130 13.80 -0.99 21.66
CA SER A 130 12.93 0.16 21.88
C SER A 130 11.51 -0.02 21.32
N LYS A 131 11.30 -1.03 20.46
CA LYS A 131 10.05 -1.30 19.74
C LYS A 131 9.62 -0.16 18.82
N LYS A 132 10.53 0.70 18.39
CA LYS A 132 10.23 1.82 17.49
C LYS A 132 10.25 1.38 16.04
N LEU A 133 9.28 1.85 15.24
CA LEU A 133 9.28 1.66 13.81
C LEU A 133 10.55 2.31 13.21
N ILE A 134 11.25 1.57 12.36
CA ILE A 134 12.39 2.02 11.56
C ILE A 134 11.93 2.28 10.13
N TYR A 135 11.20 1.33 9.55
CA TYR A 135 10.81 1.39 8.16
C TYR A 135 9.53 0.57 7.94
N SER A 136 8.73 0.94 6.94
CA SER A 136 7.57 0.14 6.56
C SER A 136 7.52 -0.08 5.06
N VAL A 137 7.03 -1.26 4.68
CA VAL A 137 6.75 -1.64 3.31
C VAL A 137 5.24 -1.90 3.23
N PRO A 138 4.44 -0.93 2.79
CA PRO A 138 3.02 -1.14 2.57
C PRO A 138 2.81 -2.17 1.47
N LEU A 139 1.83 -3.05 1.68
CA LEU A 139 1.48 -4.16 0.81
C LEU A 139 0.01 -4.05 0.43
N ILE A 140 -0.31 -4.29 -0.85
CA ILE A 140 -1.68 -4.44 -1.31
C ILE A 140 -1.69 -5.47 -2.43
N THR A 141 -2.57 -6.47 -2.31
CA THR A 141 -2.81 -7.46 -3.36
C THR A 141 -4.29 -7.43 -3.70
N ARG A 142 -4.59 -7.39 -5.00
CA ARG A 142 -5.95 -7.28 -5.51
C ARG A 142 -6.21 -8.33 -6.56
N TYR A 143 -7.27 -9.10 -6.38
CA TYR A 143 -7.81 -10.00 -7.38
C TYR A 143 -9.11 -9.42 -7.93
N THR A 144 -9.28 -9.42 -9.24
CA THR A 144 -10.53 -9.00 -9.89
C THR A 144 -11.02 -10.10 -10.80
N THR A 145 -12.28 -10.46 -10.67
CA THR A 145 -12.91 -11.48 -11.51
C THR A 145 -14.38 -11.13 -11.76
N VAL A 146 -14.98 -11.80 -12.74
CA VAL A 146 -16.39 -11.63 -13.10
C VAL A 146 -17.12 -12.94 -12.83
N TYR A 147 -18.25 -12.86 -12.12
CA TYR A 147 -19.13 -13.98 -11.85
C TYR A 147 -20.46 -13.85 -12.60
N ASP A 148 -21.05 -14.97 -13.00
CA ASP A 148 -22.41 -15.01 -13.55
C ASP A 148 -23.48 -14.84 -12.46
N SER A 149 -23.14 -15.08 -11.18
CA SER A 149 -23.99 -14.87 -10.00
C SER A 149 -23.18 -14.23 -8.87
N LYS A 150 -23.83 -13.48 -7.98
CA LYS A 150 -23.16 -12.86 -6.84
C LYS A 150 -22.41 -13.92 -6.00
N PRO A 151 -21.09 -13.80 -5.76
CA PRO A 151 -20.33 -14.79 -5.01
C PRO A 151 -20.75 -14.80 -3.54
N ASP A 152 -20.94 -16.01 -2.98
CA ASP A 152 -21.26 -16.19 -1.57
C ASP A 152 -20.02 -16.15 -0.67
N THR A 153 -20.21 -16.28 0.64
CA THR A 153 -19.13 -16.21 1.63
C THR A 153 -18.10 -17.34 1.47
N GLN A 154 -18.52 -18.53 1.02
CA GLN A 154 -17.62 -19.66 0.84
C GLN A 154 -16.69 -19.44 -0.35
N GLU A 155 -17.25 -18.96 -1.46
CA GLU A 155 -16.50 -18.55 -2.64
C GLU A 155 -15.51 -17.43 -2.28
N GLN A 156 -15.96 -16.42 -1.53
CA GLN A 156 -15.09 -15.34 -1.07
C GLN A 156 -13.93 -15.85 -0.20
N GLN A 157 -14.21 -16.78 0.72
CA GLN A 157 -13.17 -17.37 1.57
C GLN A 157 -12.15 -18.18 0.75
N THR A 158 -12.59 -18.96 -0.24
CA THR A 158 -11.70 -19.70 -1.14
C THR A 158 -10.79 -18.77 -1.94
N VAL A 159 -11.29 -17.63 -2.40
CA VAL A 159 -10.46 -16.61 -3.07
C VAL A 159 -9.41 -16.04 -2.13
N PHE A 160 -9.79 -15.61 -0.91
CA PHE A 160 -8.83 -15.09 0.07
C PHE A 160 -7.77 -16.13 0.47
N GLN A 161 -8.16 -17.39 0.65
CA GLN A 161 -7.23 -18.47 0.89
C GLN A 161 -6.23 -18.60 -0.26
N SER A 162 -6.71 -18.57 -1.50
CA SER A 162 -5.85 -18.69 -2.68
C SER A 162 -4.89 -17.51 -2.79
N MET A 163 -5.34 -16.28 -2.50
CA MET A 163 -4.48 -15.09 -2.45
C MET A 163 -3.36 -15.16 -1.40
N LEU A 164 -3.47 -16.02 -0.38
CA LEU A 164 -2.47 -16.20 0.67
C LEU A 164 -1.61 -17.46 0.48
N GLN A 165 -2.22 -18.58 0.09
CA GLN A 165 -1.60 -19.89 0.18
C GLN A 165 -0.90 -20.33 -1.11
N ASN A 166 -1.45 -20.03 -2.29
CA ASN A 166 -1.01 -20.61 -3.55
C ASN A 166 -1.06 -19.59 -4.71
N ASP A 167 -0.66 -20.03 -5.91
CA ASP A 167 -0.54 -19.15 -7.08
C ASP A 167 -1.64 -19.39 -8.12
N SER A 168 -2.74 -20.08 -7.75
CA SER A 168 -3.81 -20.43 -8.68
C SER A 168 -4.48 -19.22 -9.33
N LEU A 169 -4.43 -18.05 -8.69
CA LEU A 169 -4.97 -16.79 -9.18
C LEU A 169 -3.94 -15.95 -9.96
N GLY A 170 -2.71 -16.44 -10.11
CA GLY A 170 -1.58 -15.69 -10.67
C GLY A 170 -1.12 -14.51 -9.81
N ILE A 171 -1.62 -14.42 -8.58
CA ILE A 171 -1.22 -13.43 -7.57
C ILE A 171 -1.12 -14.11 -6.21
N ASN A 172 -0.20 -13.64 -5.36
CA ASN A 172 -0.08 -14.06 -3.98
C ASN A 172 0.41 -12.88 -3.11
N PHE A 173 -0.19 -12.70 -1.94
CA PHE A 173 0.12 -11.59 -1.03
C PHE A 173 1.53 -11.68 -0.43
N PHE A 174 2.01 -12.90 -0.14
CA PHE A 174 3.35 -13.11 0.40
C PHE A 174 4.43 -13.10 -0.68
N ASP A 175 4.10 -13.41 -1.93
CA ASP A 175 5.02 -13.18 -3.04
C ASP A 175 5.24 -11.67 -3.25
N GLU A 176 4.17 -10.87 -3.27
CA GLU A 176 4.27 -9.40 -3.32
C GLU A 176 5.09 -8.86 -2.14
N MET A 177 4.93 -9.44 -0.95
CA MET A 177 5.77 -9.12 0.21
C MET A 177 7.24 -9.44 -0.05
N ALA A 178 7.57 -10.67 -0.45
CA ALA A 178 8.95 -11.10 -0.67
C ALA A 178 9.63 -10.28 -1.77
N GLU A 179 8.95 -10.02 -2.88
CA GLU A 179 9.43 -9.20 -3.99
C GLU A 179 9.70 -7.74 -3.59
N ARG A 180 8.86 -7.18 -2.71
CA ARG A 180 9.07 -5.82 -2.20
C ARG A 180 10.22 -5.78 -1.20
N LEU A 181 10.26 -6.73 -0.27
CA LEU A 181 11.33 -6.85 0.73
C LEU A 181 12.70 -7.02 0.06
N ALA A 182 12.78 -7.75 -1.05
CA ALA A 182 14.00 -7.91 -1.83
C ALA A 182 14.60 -6.58 -2.34
N LYS A 183 13.76 -5.56 -2.54
CA LYS A 183 14.14 -4.24 -3.05
C LYS A 183 14.32 -3.19 -1.96
N VAL A 184 14.17 -3.57 -0.69
CA VAL A 184 14.28 -2.61 0.41
C VAL A 184 15.74 -2.23 0.61
N GLU A 185 15.97 -0.92 0.55
CA GLU A 185 17.18 -0.28 1.02
C GLU A 185 16.77 0.62 2.18
N PHE A 186 16.78 0.09 3.40
CA PHE A 186 16.40 0.88 4.58
C PHE A 186 17.64 1.31 5.35
N GLN A 187 17.66 2.57 5.76
CA GLN A 187 18.60 3.06 6.76
C GLN A 187 18.06 2.68 8.14
N ALA A 188 18.89 2.08 8.99
CA ALA A 188 18.49 1.70 10.34
C ALA A 188 18.11 2.91 11.21
N GLU A 189 18.58 4.11 10.85
CA GLU A 189 18.33 5.38 11.54
C GLU A 189 17.88 6.46 10.53
N PRO A 190 16.62 6.41 10.06
CA PRO A 190 16.13 7.42 9.13
C PRO A 190 16.08 8.81 9.81
N THR A 191 16.47 9.83 9.06
CA THR A 191 16.56 11.23 9.54
C THR A 191 15.19 11.93 9.59
N ALA A 192 14.22 11.43 8.83
CA ALA A 192 12.86 11.93 8.81
C ALA A 192 11.88 10.81 8.41
N TYR A 193 10.63 10.96 8.81
CA TYR A 193 9.53 10.09 8.40
C TYR A 193 8.49 10.85 7.60
N LEU A 194 8.00 10.23 6.53
CA LEU A 194 6.86 10.71 5.77
C LEU A 194 5.59 10.01 6.23
N LYS A 195 4.47 10.74 6.30
CA LYS A 195 3.14 10.14 6.50
C LYS A 195 2.16 10.63 5.45
N ILE A 196 1.61 9.72 4.65
CA ILE A 196 0.45 10.04 3.82
C ILE A 196 -0.76 10.06 4.75
N THR A 197 -1.32 11.25 4.98
CA THR A 197 -2.15 11.48 6.15
C THR A 197 -3.63 11.26 5.85
N ALA A 198 -4.06 11.62 4.65
CA ALA A 198 -5.46 11.51 4.26
C ALA A 198 -5.65 11.52 2.75
N ALA A 199 -6.65 10.77 2.30
CA ALA A 199 -7.36 11.04 1.08
C ALA A 199 -8.73 11.63 1.44
N SER A 200 -9.16 12.68 0.73
CA SER A 200 -10.45 13.34 0.93
C SER A 200 -11.19 13.54 -0.39
N PHE A 201 -12.49 13.83 -0.28
CA PHE A 201 -13.34 14.23 -1.39
C PHE A 201 -14.00 15.56 -1.00
N SER A 202 -13.92 16.55 -1.89
CA SER A 202 -14.63 17.82 -1.72
C SER A 202 -16.15 17.59 -1.72
N ASP A 203 -16.89 18.47 -1.05
CA ASP A 203 -18.34 18.28 -0.87
C ASP A 203 -19.10 18.27 -2.21
N ASP A 204 -18.69 19.11 -3.15
CA ASP A 204 -19.25 19.18 -4.51
C ASP A 204 -19.02 17.91 -5.33
N VAL A 205 -17.95 17.16 -5.04
CA VAL A 205 -17.64 15.90 -5.70
C VAL A 205 -18.54 14.77 -5.23
N ARG A 206 -19.11 14.86 -4.01
CA ARG A 206 -19.91 13.77 -3.44
C ARG A 206 -21.17 13.49 -4.26
N GLU A 207 -21.72 14.51 -4.90
CA GLU A 207 -22.90 14.42 -5.78
C GLU A 207 -22.66 13.60 -7.05
N ASN A 208 -21.39 13.34 -7.41
CA ASN A 208 -21.04 12.52 -8.57
C ASN A 208 -21.01 11.02 -8.29
N PHE A 209 -21.13 10.62 -7.02
CA PHE A 209 -21.18 9.23 -6.60
C PHE A 209 -22.61 8.81 -6.26
N SER A 210 -22.85 7.49 -6.29
CA SER A 210 -24.12 6.92 -5.87
C SER A 210 -24.39 7.13 -4.38
N GLU A 211 -25.67 7.09 -3.98
CA GLU A 211 -26.09 7.26 -2.57
C GLU A 211 -25.49 6.18 -1.64
N GLN A 212 -25.25 4.98 -2.18
CA GLN A 212 -24.64 3.86 -1.47
C GLN A 212 -23.11 3.93 -1.39
N PHE A 213 -22.47 4.93 -2.01
CA PHE A 213 -21.02 5.03 -2.02
C PHE A 213 -20.47 5.34 -0.62
N ASN A 214 -19.63 4.45 -0.10
CA ASN A 214 -19.02 4.62 1.21
C ASN A 214 -17.74 5.47 1.13
N PHE A 215 -17.88 6.79 1.27
CA PHE A 215 -16.75 7.72 1.26
C PHE A 215 -15.69 7.39 2.31
N GLY A 216 -16.07 6.98 3.52
CA GLY A 216 -15.10 6.66 4.58
C GLY A 216 -14.24 5.43 4.23
N ALA A 217 -14.82 4.43 3.56
CA ALA A 217 -14.07 3.30 3.03
C ALA A 217 -13.18 3.73 1.85
N ALA A 218 -13.71 4.54 0.92
CA ALA A 218 -12.96 5.01 -0.25
C ALA A 218 -11.76 5.89 0.13
N GLN A 219 -11.91 6.78 1.11
CA GLN A 219 -10.84 7.63 1.63
C GLN A 219 -9.70 6.78 2.22
N ARG A 220 -10.02 5.83 3.10
CA ARG A 220 -9.02 4.89 3.65
C ARG A 220 -8.34 4.11 2.53
N PHE A 221 -9.11 3.57 1.60
CA PHE A 221 -8.59 2.82 0.47
C PHE A 221 -7.62 3.64 -0.39
N LEU A 222 -7.98 4.88 -0.77
CA LEU A 222 -7.13 5.73 -1.59
C LEU A 222 -5.84 6.14 -0.88
N ALA A 223 -5.91 6.42 0.43
CA ALA A 223 -4.73 6.73 1.21
C ALA A 223 -3.76 5.54 1.25
N THR A 224 -4.26 4.34 1.59
CA THR A 224 -3.46 3.09 1.58
C THR A 224 -2.93 2.74 0.19
N TYR A 225 -3.73 2.93 -0.85
CA TYR A 225 -3.31 2.70 -2.22
C TYR A 225 -2.18 3.65 -2.61
N PHE A 226 -2.30 4.94 -2.28
CA PHE A 226 -1.25 5.91 -2.59
C PHE A 226 0.05 5.62 -1.83
N GLU A 227 -0.02 5.25 -0.55
CA GLU A 227 1.15 4.76 0.22
C GLU A 227 1.86 3.62 -0.48
N ASN A 228 1.08 2.63 -0.91
CA ASN A 228 1.60 1.43 -1.53
C ASN A 228 2.34 1.74 -2.84
N VAL A 229 1.74 2.52 -3.73
CA VAL A 229 2.37 2.88 -5.01
C VAL A 229 3.49 3.89 -4.80
N PHE A 230 3.40 4.78 -3.82
CA PHE A 230 4.44 5.74 -3.48
C PHE A 230 5.71 5.01 -3.01
N VAL A 231 5.62 4.18 -1.98
CA VAL A 231 6.77 3.42 -1.45
C VAL A 231 7.31 2.45 -2.49
N LYS A 232 6.46 1.84 -3.33
CA LYS A 232 6.90 0.98 -4.44
C LYS A 232 7.82 1.72 -5.41
N GLU A 233 7.51 2.98 -5.71
CA GLU A 233 8.25 3.77 -6.68
C GLU A 233 9.47 4.48 -6.06
N THR A 234 9.41 4.85 -4.77
CA THR A 234 10.45 5.67 -4.12
C THR A 234 11.35 4.92 -3.16
N GLY A 235 10.87 3.87 -2.50
CA GLY A 235 11.58 3.23 -1.40
C GLY A 235 11.74 4.13 -0.16
N TYR A 236 10.87 5.13 0.04
CA TYR A 236 11.00 6.04 1.18
C TYR A 236 10.36 5.49 2.44
N ALA A 237 11.00 5.79 3.57
CA ALA A 237 10.52 5.45 4.89
C ALA A 237 9.19 6.17 5.16
N LEU A 238 8.12 5.39 5.30
CA LEU A 238 6.78 5.90 5.51
C LEU A 238 6.20 5.36 6.82
N ILE A 239 5.46 6.20 7.53
CA ILE A 239 4.57 5.78 8.62
C ILE A 239 3.24 5.37 7.99
N PRO A 240 2.83 4.09 8.05
CA PRO A 240 1.58 3.64 7.44
C PRO A 240 0.37 4.38 8.01
N ASN A 241 -0.58 4.86 7.18
CA ASN A 241 -1.87 5.36 7.69
C ASN A 241 -2.80 4.21 8.07
N ALA A 242 -2.71 3.09 7.32
CA ALA A 242 -3.54 1.91 7.52
C ALA A 242 -3.00 1.10 8.68
N VAL A 243 -3.09 1.68 9.86
CA VAL A 243 -3.20 0.93 11.08
C VAL A 243 -4.49 1.44 11.67
N GLY A 244 -5.60 0.82 11.29
CA GLY A 244 -6.96 1.19 11.67
C GLY A 244 -7.21 1.22 13.19
N HIS A 245 -6.17 1.00 13.99
CA HIS A 245 -6.17 1.09 15.45
C HIS A 245 -4.81 1.58 15.99
N ALA A 246 -4.13 2.50 15.30
CA ALA A 246 -3.01 3.20 15.92
C ALA A 246 -3.53 4.09 17.06
N VAL A 247 -3.85 3.49 18.21
CA VAL A 247 -4.28 4.22 19.40
C VAL A 247 -3.04 4.87 20.01
N GLY A 248 -2.87 6.17 19.77
CA GLY A 248 -1.79 6.96 20.35
C GLY A 248 -0.40 6.64 19.80
N ASN A 249 -0.23 6.66 18.48
CA ASN A 249 1.05 6.42 17.79
C ASN A 249 1.65 5.02 18.02
N LYS A 250 0.81 3.98 18.17
CA LYS A 250 1.28 2.61 18.41
C LYS A 250 0.58 1.61 17.51
N ILE A 251 1.31 0.71 16.86
CA ILE A 251 0.75 -0.43 16.15
C ILE A 251 0.71 -1.61 17.11
N ALA A 252 -0.49 -2.02 17.52
CA ALA A 252 -0.67 -3.30 18.20
C ALA A 252 -0.91 -4.40 17.16
N THR A 253 -0.15 -5.47 17.24
CA THR A 253 -0.33 -6.66 16.42
C THR A 253 -0.23 -7.92 17.27
N ARG A 254 -1.13 -8.86 17.03
CA ARG A 254 -1.11 -10.18 17.67
C ARG A 254 -0.31 -11.12 16.80
N LEU A 255 0.82 -11.61 17.32
CA LEU A 255 1.64 -12.64 16.69
C LEU A 255 1.39 -13.99 17.36
N PRO A 256 1.67 -15.12 16.69
CA PRO A 256 1.60 -16.44 17.33
C PRO A 256 2.51 -16.58 18.56
N SER A 257 3.59 -15.79 18.62
CA SER A 257 4.55 -15.71 19.73
C SER A 257 4.11 -14.79 20.88
N GLY A 258 3.11 -13.93 20.68
CA GLY A 258 2.65 -12.96 21.67
C GLY A 258 2.18 -11.64 21.06
N ASP A 259 1.71 -10.73 21.92
CA ASP A 259 1.36 -9.37 21.50
C ASP A 259 2.62 -8.54 21.25
N LEU A 260 2.66 -7.84 20.12
CA LEU A 260 3.70 -6.89 19.78
C LEU A 260 3.09 -5.50 19.63
N THR A 261 3.69 -4.52 20.31
CA THR A 261 3.33 -3.11 20.17
C THR A 261 4.53 -2.35 19.62
N ILE A 262 4.39 -1.79 18.42
CA ILE A 262 5.42 -0.99 17.76
C ILE A 262 5.08 0.50 17.93
N GLU A 263 6.02 1.30 18.43
CA GLU A 263 5.88 2.74 18.56
C GLU A 263 6.16 3.44 17.22
N LEU A 264 5.26 4.32 16.81
CA LEU A 264 5.39 5.12 15.59
C LEU A 264 6.15 6.42 15.90
N PRO A 265 7.13 6.79 15.07
CA PRO A 265 7.81 8.07 15.18
C PRO A 265 6.89 9.21 14.75
N ASP A 266 7.23 10.43 15.16
CA ASP A 266 6.56 11.62 14.68
C ASP A 266 6.95 11.89 13.20
N PRO A 267 5.98 12.22 12.34
CA PRO A 267 6.28 12.55 10.94
C PRO A 267 7.02 13.88 10.85
N GLY A 268 8.13 13.91 10.10
CA GLY A 268 8.76 15.15 9.68
C GLY A 268 8.05 15.80 8.49
N TYR A 269 7.33 14.99 7.71
CA TYR A 269 6.57 15.43 6.54
C TYR A 269 5.22 14.70 6.45
N THR A 270 4.22 15.40 5.92
CA THR A 270 2.90 14.84 5.63
C THR A 270 2.47 15.11 4.19
N MET A 271 1.76 14.15 3.60
CA MET A 271 1.13 14.31 2.29
C MET A 271 -0.38 14.11 2.39
N THR A 272 -1.12 14.96 1.69
CA THR A 272 -2.57 14.84 1.54
C THR A 272 -2.95 14.77 0.07
N VAL A 273 -4.04 14.06 -0.21
CA VAL A 273 -4.66 14.04 -1.53
C VAL A 273 -6.15 14.38 -1.40
N ASN A 274 -6.64 15.33 -2.20
CA ASN A 274 -8.04 15.72 -2.20
C ASN A 274 -8.62 15.61 -3.61
N VAL A 275 -9.67 14.80 -3.77
CA VAL A 275 -10.45 14.74 -5.02
C VAL A 275 -11.33 15.99 -5.07
N ALA A 276 -10.92 16.96 -5.88
CA ALA A 276 -11.47 18.32 -5.85
C ALA A 276 -12.37 18.67 -7.04
N LYS A 277 -12.47 17.78 -8.04
CA LYS A 277 -13.45 17.92 -9.12
C LYS A 277 -13.62 16.61 -9.87
N LEU A 278 -14.85 16.26 -10.19
CA LEU A 278 -15.19 15.18 -11.12
C LEU A 278 -16.10 15.71 -12.23
N LEU A 279 -15.95 15.16 -13.43
CA LEU A 279 -16.81 15.47 -14.57
C LEU A 279 -17.11 14.20 -15.35
N PHE A 280 -18.30 14.13 -15.92
CA PHE A 280 -18.71 13.07 -16.83
C PHE A 280 -19.25 13.67 -18.13
N GLN A 281 -18.90 13.05 -19.26
CA GLN A 281 -19.46 13.38 -20.56
C GLN A 281 -19.78 12.12 -21.36
N ARG A 282 -21.01 12.00 -21.84
CA ARG A 282 -21.41 11.03 -22.87
C ARG A 282 -21.36 11.70 -24.24
N LYS A 283 -20.63 11.10 -25.18
CA LYS A 283 -20.62 11.47 -26.59
C LYS A 283 -21.28 10.36 -27.41
N PRO A 284 -22.49 10.58 -27.94
CA PRO A 284 -23.15 9.62 -28.80
C PRO A 284 -22.38 9.40 -30.10
N GLY A 285 -22.34 8.15 -30.59
CA GLY A 285 -21.71 7.79 -31.86
C GLY A 285 -22.60 6.89 -32.72
N ASN A 286 -22.21 6.66 -33.97
CA ASN A 286 -22.93 5.76 -34.87
C ASN A 286 -22.58 4.30 -34.53
N GLY A 287 -23.38 3.67 -33.67
CA GLY A 287 -23.27 2.26 -33.28
C GLY A 287 -22.66 2.00 -31.89
N SER A 288 -22.03 3.02 -31.30
CA SER A 288 -21.48 2.96 -29.93
C SER A 288 -21.35 4.37 -29.36
N ASP A 289 -21.47 4.49 -28.05
CA ASP A 289 -21.24 5.75 -27.34
C ASP A 289 -19.85 5.79 -26.72
N SER A 290 -19.32 6.99 -26.53
CA SER A 290 -18.11 7.22 -25.74
C SER A 290 -18.46 7.87 -24.42
N PHE A 291 -18.14 7.22 -23.32
CA PHE A 291 -18.31 7.75 -21.97
C PHE A 291 -16.94 8.21 -21.48
N CYS A 292 -16.83 9.46 -21.03
CA CYS A 292 -15.58 10.04 -20.55
C CYS A 292 -15.75 10.57 -19.13
N TRP A 293 -14.85 10.15 -18.25
CA TRP A 293 -14.74 10.62 -16.87
C TRP A 293 -13.48 11.47 -16.75
N ALA A 294 -13.58 12.63 -16.12
CA ALA A 294 -12.45 13.48 -15.80
C ALA A 294 -12.37 13.71 -14.29
N ALA A 295 -11.15 13.85 -13.79
CA ALA A 295 -10.90 14.11 -12.39
C ALA A 295 -9.81 15.16 -12.21
N ARG A 296 -9.93 15.94 -11.13
CA ARG A 296 -8.88 16.79 -10.59
C ARG A 296 -8.59 16.37 -9.15
N VAL A 297 -7.34 16.03 -8.87
CA VAL A 297 -6.86 15.62 -7.54
C VAL A 297 -5.79 16.60 -7.10
N GLN A 298 -6.00 17.24 -5.97
CA GLN A 298 -5.01 18.15 -5.37
C GLN A 298 -4.10 17.34 -4.48
N TRP A 299 -2.80 17.53 -4.63
CA TRP A 299 -1.79 16.97 -3.75
C TRP A 299 -1.09 18.09 -3.01
N GLN A 300 -0.85 17.89 -1.72
CA GLN A 300 -0.09 18.81 -0.88
C GLN A 300 0.96 18.05 -0.07
N LEU A 301 2.10 18.70 0.13
CA LEU A 301 3.19 18.28 0.98
C LEU A 301 3.41 19.34 2.06
N HIS A 302 3.34 18.91 3.31
CA HIS A 302 3.63 19.75 4.46
C HIS A 302 4.91 19.27 5.13
N GLU A 303 5.76 20.22 5.49
CA GLU A 303 6.87 20.01 6.42
C GLU A 303 6.34 20.25 7.83
N LEU A 304 6.77 19.46 8.81
CA LEU A 304 6.33 19.55 10.21
C LEU A 304 7.49 19.83 11.17
N VAL A 305 8.74 19.73 10.72
CA VAL A 305 9.94 19.87 11.57
C VAL A 305 10.06 21.26 12.20
N PHE A 306 9.69 22.31 11.46
CA PHE A 306 9.81 23.71 11.90
C PHE A 306 8.45 24.44 11.95
N GLY A 307 7.34 23.70 12.01
CA GLY A 307 5.96 24.19 11.88
C GLY A 307 5.25 23.64 10.65
N GLU A 308 3.92 23.77 10.55
CA GLU A 308 3.10 23.21 9.46
C GLU A 308 3.12 24.10 8.21
N GLU A 309 4.22 24.05 7.46
CA GLU A 309 4.37 24.80 6.21
C GLU A 309 4.01 23.93 4.99
N THR A 310 3.20 24.46 4.06
CA THR A 310 2.98 23.81 2.77
C THR A 310 4.18 24.06 1.86
N VAL A 311 4.99 23.03 1.66
CA VAL A 311 6.27 23.12 0.92
C VAL A 311 6.16 22.56 -0.49
N GLY A 312 5.03 21.95 -0.84
CA GLY A 312 4.72 21.50 -2.19
C GLY A 312 3.22 21.39 -2.41
N SER A 313 2.76 21.77 -3.60
CA SER A 313 1.35 21.56 -4.00
C SER A 313 1.24 21.35 -5.52
N THR A 314 0.24 20.58 -5.96
CA THR A 314 -0.10 20.50 -7.38
C THR A 314 -1.51 19.96 -7.57
N ASP A 315 -2.22 20.48 -8.58
CA ASP A 315 -3.45 19.85 -9.09
C ASP A 315 -3.09 18.88 -10.22
N LEU A 316 -3.34 17.59 -9.97
CA LEU A 316 -3.31 16.53 -10.97
C LEU A 316 -4.64 16.55 -11.73
N LYS A 317 -4.61 16.42 -13.06
CA LYS A 317 -5.81 16.34 -13.91
C LYS A 317 -5.68 15.20 -14.90
N ASN A 318 -6.74 14.44 -15.12
CA ASN A 318 -6.76 13.41 -16.17
C ASN A 318 -8.18 13.13 -16.67
N VAL A 319 -8.28 12.52 -17.85
CA VAL A 319 -9.53 12.05 -18.46
C VAL A 319 -9.34 10.61 -18.90
N ASN A 320 -10.30 9.74 -18.60
CA ASN A 320 -10.40 8.39 -19.14
C ASN A 320 -11.71 8.23 -19.90
N CYS A 321 -11.67 7.57 -21.06
CA CYS A 321 -12.86 7.33 -21.88
C CYS A 321 -13.02 5.85 -22.21
N ALA A 322 -14.25 5.35 -22.22
CA ALA A 322 -14.63 4.01 -22.65
C ALA A 322 -15.61 4.08 -23.82
N VAL A 323 -15.45 3.18 -24.79
CA VAL A 323 -16.41 3.00 -25.90
C VAL A 323 -17.34 1.85 -25.52
N VAL A 324 -18.64 2.11 -25.54
CA VAL A 324 -19.66 1.18 -25.04
C VAL A 324 -20.85 1.08 -25.98
N GLY A 325 -21.61 -0.02 -25.89
CA GLY A 325 -22.88 -0.16 -26.60
C GLY A 325 -23.93 0.83 -26.07
N HIS A 326 -24.95 1.13 -26.87
CA HIS A 326 -25.96 2.14 -26.49
C HIS A 326 -26.71 1.83 -25.19
N ASP A 327 -26.89 0.54 -24.88
CA ASP A 327 -27.60 0.05 -23.69
C ASP A 327 -26.66 -0.33 -22.54
N SER A 328 -25.35 -0.06 -22.68
CA SER A 328 -24.39 -0.36 -21.63
C SER A 328 -24.52 0.62 -20.46
N ILE A 329 -24.56 0.08 -19.25
CA ILE A 329 -24.54 0.84 -18.01
C ILE A 329 -23.20 0.57 -17.32
N LEU A 330 -22.42 1.62 -17.09
CA LEU A 330 -21.17 1.56 -16.33
C LEU A 330 -21.35 2.32 -15.02
N SER A 331 -20.79 1.77 -13.94
CA SER A 331 -20.77 2.42 -12.64
C SER A 331 -19.88 3.67 -12.69
N HIS A 332 -20.47 4.84 -12.41
CA HIS A 332 -19.68 6.08 -12.29
C HIS A 332 -18.70 6.00 -11.13
N ASP A 333 -19.12 5.43 -10.00
CA ASP A 333 -18.28 5.24 -8.81
C ASP A 333 -16.99 4.48 -9.15
N ALA A 334 -17.12 3.37 -9.88
CA ALA A 334 -16.01 2.50 -10.26
C ALA A 334 -15.05 3.22 -11.22
N GLU A 335 -15.57 3.87 -12.25
CA GLU A 335 -14.76 4.55 -13.26
C GLU A 335 -14.03 5.78 -12.69
N TYR A 336 -14.66 6.52 -11.76
CA TYR A 336 -13.98 7.60 -11.05
C TYR A 336 -12.87 7.07 -10.14
N MET A 337 -13.13 6.02 -9.35
CA MET A 337 -12.09 5.44 -8.48
C MET A 337 -10.91 4.89 -9.28
N LYS A 338 -11.17 4.21 -10.39
CA LYS A 338 -10.14 3.73 -11.32
C LYS A 338 -9.31 4.88 -11.91
N LEU A 339 -9.97 5.96 -12.32
CA LEU A 339 -9.30 7.16 -12.83
C LEU A 339 -8.39 7.78 -11.78
N ILE A 340 -8.89 7.98 -10.55
CA ILE A 340 -8.14 8.58 -9.43
C ILE A 340 -6.93 7.72 -9.08
N MET A 341 -7.11 6.40 -8.92
CA MET A 341 -6.01 5.48 -8.66
C MET A 341 -4.93 5.56 -9.75
N GLY A 342 -5.33 5.52 -11.02
CA GLY A 342 -4.39 5.61 -12.14
C GLY A 342 -3.64 6.94 -12.20
N MET A 343 -4.26 8.04 -11.71
CA MET A 343 -3.57 9.33 -11.55
C MET A 343 -2.52 9.27 -10.43
N LEU A 344 -2.88 8.73 -9.27
CA LEU A 344 -1.99 8.61 -8.11
C LEU A 344 -0.79 7.70 -8.39
N GLU A 345 -1.01 6.56 -9.05
CA GLU A 345 0.07 5.65 -9.46
C GLU A 345 1.05 6.32 -10.42
N LYS A 346 0.53 7.02 -11.44
CA LYS A 346 1.37 7.73 -12.41
C LYS A 346 2.10 8.91 -11.78
N TYR A 347 1.50 9.56 -10.79
CA TYR A 347 2.13 10.64 -10.04
C TYR A 347 3.25 10.11 -9.12
N ALA A 348 3.04 8.99 -8.42
CA ALA A 348 4.07 8.33 -7.63
C ALA A 348 5.34 8.02 -8.45
N LYS A 349 5.17 7.53 -9.69
CA LYS A 349 6.27 7.30 -10.65
C LYS A 349 7.12 8.55 -10.95
N GLN A 350 6.54 9.75 -10.81
CA GLN A 350 7.27 10.99 -11.07
C GLN A 350 8.29 11.33 -9.99
N PHE A 351 8.16 10.80 -8.77
CA PHE A 351 9.18 10.99 -7.73
C PHE A 351 10.52 10.35 -8.10
N LYS A 352 10.48 9.29 -8.91
CA LYS A 352 11.67 8.63 -9.44
C LYS A 352 12.10 9.17 -10.81
N THR A 353 11.18 9.27 -11.76
CA THR A 353 11.53 9.52 -13.18
C THR A 353 11.47 10.99 -13.59
N GLN A 354 10.62 11.80 -12.96
CA GLN A 354 10.36 13.19 -13.32
C GLN A 354 10.13 13.43 -14.84
N ASP A 355 9.28 12.63 -15.48
CA ASP A 355 9.00 12.74 -16.92
C ASP A 355 8.41 14.11 -17.26
N ALA A 356 9.15 14.88 -18.06
CA ALA A 356 8.79 16.26 -18.38
C ALA A 356 7.47 16.36 -19.16
N ASN A 357 7.19 15.42 -20.07
CA ASN A 357 5.98 15.42 -20.88
C ASN A 357 4.75 15.10 -20.04
N TRP A 358 4.88 14.13 -19.14
CA TRP A 358 3.82 13.75 -18.22
C TRP A 358 3.49 14.92 -17.29
N ILE A 359 4.49 15.49 -16.61
CA ILE A 359 4.28 16.60 -15.68
C ILE A 359 3.64 17.79 -16.39
N ASN A 360 4.15 18.18 -17.57
CA ASN A 360 3.59 19.31 -18.32
C ASN A 360 2.12 19.12 -18.73
N LYS A 361 1.72 17.87 -18.99
CA LYS A 361 0.37 17.54 -19.47
C LYS A 361 -0.63 17.38 -18.35
N TYR A 362 -0.23 16.71 -17.27
CA TYR A 362 -1.13 16.22 -16.23
C TYR A 362 -1.11 17.04 -14.94
N THR A 363 -0.26 18.05 -14.84
CA THR A 363 -0.29 19.01 -13.71
C THR A 363 -0.68 20.42 -14.14
N ASP A 364 -1.07 21.24 -13.18
CA ASP A 364 -1.41 22.65 -13.35
C ASP A 364 -0.18 23.56 -13.29
N ASN A 365 0.82 23.23 -12.46
CA ASN A 365 2.03 24.01 -12.26
C ASN A 365 3.30 23.14 -12.33
N PRO A 366 3.77 22.78 -13.54
CA PRO A 366 4.91 21.87 -13.73
C PRO A 366 6.19 22.28 -13.01
N LYS A 367 6.46 23.59 -12.92
CA LYS A 367 7.66 24.11 -12.24
C LYS A 367 7.58 23.86 -10.74
N HIS A 368 6.43 24.15 -10.13
CA HIS A 368 6.23 23.92 -8.70
C HIS A 368 6.18 22.43 -8.37
N THR A 369 5.52 21.61 -9.20
CA THR A 369 5.53 20.14 -9.06
C THR A 369 6.95 19.58 -9.01
N ARG A 370 7.82 19.96 -9.97
CA ARG A 370 9.22 19.48 -10.00
C ARG A 370 10.02 19.95 -8.79
N ALA A 371 9.80 21.19 -8.34
CA ALA A 371 10.48 21.71 -7.15
C ALA A 371 10.08 20.93 -5.89
N ALA A 372 8.79 20.62 -5.73
CA ALA A 372 8.29 19.83 -4.61
C ALA A 372 8.86 18.40 -4.60
N ILE A 373 8.87 17.72 -5.76
CA ILE A 373 9.47 16.39 -5.91
C ILE A 373 10.97 16.45 -5.56
N LYS A 374 11.70 17.44 -6.09
CA LYS A 374 13.14 17.60 -5.81
C LYS A 374 13.41 17.79 -4.32
N LYS A 375 12.63 18.63 -3.63
CA LYS A 375 12.76 18.85 -2.18
C LYS A 375 12.57 17.54 -1.41
N LEU A 376 11.57 16.73 -1.76
CA LEU A 376 11.35 15.46 -1.11
C LEU A 376 12.52 14.49 -1.33
N ASN A 377 13.02 14.40 -2.57
CA ASN A 377 14.16 13.54 -2.89
C ASN A 377 15.44 13.98 -2.15
N GLU A 378 15.64 15.28 -1.93
CA GLU A 378 16.77 15.79 -1.13
C GLU A 378 16.72 15.34 0.34
N VAL A 379 15.53 15.03 0.88
CA VAL A 379 15.36 14.55 2.26
C VAL A 379 15.45 13.03 2.35
N PHE A 380 14.80 12.31 1.44
CA PHE A 380 14.54 10.87 1.59
C PHE A 380 15.33 9.97 0.64
N ALA A 381 15.94 10.49 -0.44
CA ALA A 381 16.72 9.69 -1.38
C ALA A 381 18.22 9.59 -1.02
N GLN A 382 18.61 10.06 0.17
CA GLN A 382 20.00 10.05 0.65
C GLN A 382 20.43 8.68 1.15
#